data_AF-A0A0N0YI09-F1
#
_entry.id   AF-A0A0N0YI09-F1
#
_cell.length_a   1.000
_cell.length_b   1.000
_cell.length_c   1.000
_cell.angle_alpha   90.00
_cell.angle_beta   90.00
_cell.angle_gamma   90.00
#
_symmetry.space_group_name_H-M   'P 1'
#
loop_
_entity.id
_entity.type
_entity.pdbx_description
1 polymer ?
#
loop_
_entity_poly.entity_id
_entity_poly.type
_entity_poly.pdbx_seq_one_letter_code
_entity_poly.pdbx_strand_id
1 'polypeptide(L)'
;MTASPTFTETFTVTADNPLLHGHVVYGRSLLPGVGYVDLVLQVLARHGHPMPEVELRNLTILAPLVAGPGEAVLTTVEGRPATGGGWRIEVRSRRPQDTDDVLHAVVTAHHRGPVAFTERLPLPLQGVTRRTTMDEIYTWCREYELFHSGLMKLGGAVHHRPGDWIAELELAPEHQSSTGAFLFHPALFEAGLLGGGVALGMLHGDNDGPGLYLPLMFDRFRAAGPLGGRCYVRVPADSVRRDDELIRLVVEFYDEAGQKVAEVGQFVAKRIRAVGALDVRGGTPAASSPVPASAAAPVVDSPVVSAVLRELVGSRLGMSADAV
;
A
#
# COMPACT_ATOMS: atom_id res chain seq x y z
N MET A 1 -32.80 6.04 -8.24
CA MET A 1 -31.51 5.71 -7.60
C MET A 1 -31.78 5.52 -6.13
N THR A 2 -31.81 4.27 -5.65
CA THR A 2 -31.84 3.98 -4.22
C THR A 2 -30.51 4.46 -3.62
N ALA A 3 -30.58 5.30 -2.59
CA ALA A 3 -29.38 5.74 -1.90
C ALA A 3 -28.66 4.51 -1.34
N SER A 4 -27.36 4.39 -1.62
CA SER A 4 -26.51 3.38 -1.01
C SER A 4 -26.60 3.48 0.52
N PRO A 5 -26.84 2.40 1.28
CA PRO A 5 -26.90 2.49 2.73
C PRO A 5 -25.52 2.78 3.32
N THR A 6 -25.49 3.53 4.42
CA THR A 6 -24.27 3.67 5.24
C THR A 6 -23.97 2.36 5.95
N PHE A 7 -22.69 2.05 6.12
CA PHE A 7 -22.23 0.91 6.91
C PHE A 7 -21.02 1.27 7.77
N THR A 8 -20.87 0.58 8.90
CA THR A 8 -19.72 0.71 9.80
C THR A 8 -19.39 -0.64 10.39
N GLU A 9 -18.13 -1.04 10.30
CA GLU A 9 -17.59 -2.19 11.01
C GLU A 9 -16.40 -1.78 11.87
N THR A 10 -16.32 -2.34 13.07
CA THR A 10 -15.21 -2.09 13.99
C THR A 10 -14.66 -3.42 14.51
N PHE A 11 -13.34 -3.54 14.51
CA PHE A 11 -12.62 -4.72 14.98
C PHE A 11 -11.28 -4.33 15.61
N THR A 12 -10.73 -5.21 16.43
CA THR A 12 -9.44 -4.99 17.08
C THR A 12 -8.32 -5.51 16.21
N VAL A 13 -7.32 -4.66 15.95
CA VAL A 13 -6.06 -5.04 15.31
C VAL A 13 -4.96 -5.06 16.37
N THR A 14 -4.20 -6.14 16.42
CA THR A 14 -3.05 -6.32 17.32
C THR A 14 -1.79 -6.63 16.51
N ALA A 15 -0.64 -6.58 17.16
CA ALA A 15 0.63 -7.01 16.56
C ALA A 15 0.65 -8.50 16.15
N ASP A 16 -0.29 -9.31 16.64
CA ASP A 16 -0.41 -10.74 16.29
C ASP A 16 -1.12 -10.95 14.94
N ASN A 17 -1.71 -9.90 14.36
CA ASN A 17 -2.23 -9.98 13.00
C ASN A 17 -1.10 -10.41 12.05
N PRO A 18 -1.24 -11.51 11.29
CA PRO A 18 -0.15 -12.06 10.47
C PRO A 18 0.44 -11.08 9.45
N LEU A 19 -0.35 -10.13 8.96
CA LEU A 19 0.13 -9.09 8.05
C LEU A 19 1.04 -8.09 8.77
N LEU A 20 0.63 -7.61 9.95
CA LEU A 20 1.42 -6.66 10.75
C LEU A 20 2.67 -7.31 11.33
N HIS A 21 2.52 -8.54 11.85
CA HIS A 21 3.64 -9.32 12.38
C HIS A 21 4.72 -9.54 11.32
N GLY A 22 4.28 -9.88 10.11
CA GLY A 22 5.15 -10.15 8.98
C GLY A 22 5.72 -8.92 8.28
N HIS A 23 5.29 -7.71 8.62
CA HIS A 23 5.63 -6.50 7.87
C HIS A 23 6.10 -5.39 8.83
N VAL A 24 7.42 -5.27 8.97
CA VAL A 24 8.07 -4.34 9.91
C VAL A 24 8.87 -3.31 9.15
N VAL A 25 8.58 -2.02 9.38
CA VAL A 25 9.27 -0.90 8.72
C VAL A 25 9.83 0.03 9.79
N TYR A 26 11.12 0.34 9.72
CA TYR A 26 11.81 1.16 10.75
C TYR A 26 11.50 0.67 12.18
N GLY A 27 11.52 -0.65 12.37
CA GLY A 27 11.25 -1.31 13.66
C GLY A 27 9.78 -1.32 14.12
N ARG A 28 8.82 -0.91 13.28
CA ARG A 28 7.38 -0.87 13.62
C ARG A 28 6.57 -1.85 12.78
N SER A 29 5.77 -2.69 13.44
CA SER A 29 4.79 -3.58 12.79
C SER A 29 3.62 -2.79 12.21
N LEU A 30 3.46 -2.82 10.90
CA LEU A 30 2.47 -1.99 10.22
C LEU A 30 1.71 -2.77 9.16
N LEU A 31 0.43 -2.43 9.01
CA LEU A 31 -0.38 -2.99 7.93
C LEU A 31 0.24 -2.56 6.59
N PRO A 32 0.63 -3.48 5.70
CA PRO A 32 1.13 -3.12 4.39
C PRO A 32 0.07 -2.31 3.64
N GLY A 33 0.47 -1.39 2.77
CA GLY A 33 -0.47 -0.49 2.11
C GLY A 33 -1.52 -1.22 1.26
N VAL A 34 -1.15 -2.35 0.66
CA VAL A 34 -2.08 -3.24 -0.05
C VAL A 34 -3.10 -3.91 0.86
N GLY A 35 -2.83 -4.00 2.17
CA GLY A 35 -3.75 -4.55 3.16
C GLY A 35 -5.05 -3.77 3.28
N TYR A 36 -5.04 -2.46 2.99
CA TYR A 36 -6.27 -1.66 2.95
C TYR A 36 -7.20 -2.08 1.81
N VAL A 37 -6.68 -2.58 0.69
CA VAL A 37 -7.50 -3.06 -0.44
C VAL A 37 -8.36 -4.22 0.02
N ASP A 38 -7.74 -5.27 0.54
CA ASP A 38 -8.45 -6.46 0.99
C ASP A 38 -9.36 -6.17 2.19
N LEU A 39 -8.90 -5.36 3.14
CA LEU A 39 -9.73 -4.94 4.27
C LEU A 39 -11.05 -4.30 3.82
N VAL A 40 -10.98 -3.36 2.88
CA VAL A 40 -12.17 -2.69 2.35
C VAL A 40 -13.04 -3.66 1.55
N LEU A 41 -12.46 -4.54 0.74
CA LEU A 41 -13.20 -5.56 -0.01
C LEU A 41 -13.95 -6.51 0.92
N GLN A 42 -13.32 -6.94 2.01
CA GLN A 42 -13.95 -7.84 2.99
C GLN A 42 -15.17 -7.20 3.66
N VAL A 43 -15.05 -5.94 4.08
CA VAL A 43 -16.16 -5.18 4.68
C VAL A 43 -17.28 -5.01 3.65
N LEU A 44 -16.95 -4.60 2.42
CA LEU A 44 -17.93 -4.48 1.34
C LEU A 44 -18.66 -5.81 1.06
N ALA A 45 -17.93 -6.93 1.03
CA ALA A 45 -18.51 -8.25 0.81
C ALA A 45 -19.49 -8.65 1.93
N ARG A 46 -19.17 -8.37 3.20
CA ARG A 46 -20.09 -8.57 4.34
C ARG A 46 -21.36 -7.72 4.24
N HIS A 47 -21.27 -6.57 3.57
CA HIS A 47 -22.41 -5.71 3.25
C HIS A 47 -23.09 -6.04 1.90
N GLY A 48 -22.80 -7.19 1.30
CA GLY A 48 -23.48 -7.66 0.09
C GLY A 48 -22.91 -7.11 -1.22
N HIS A 49 -21.68 -6.59 -1.20
CA HIS A 49 -20.97 -6.09 -2.37
C HIS A 49 -19.74 -6.95 -2.66
N PRO A 50 -19.88 -8.06 -3.38
CA PRO A 50 -18.79 -9.00 -3.60
C PRO A 50 -17.68 -8.39 -4.46
N MET A 51 -16.43 -8.77 -4.19
CA MET A 51 -15.23 -8.23 -4.86
C MET A 51 -15.35 -8.13 -6.40
N PRO A 52 -15.85 -9.15 -7.14
CA PRO A 52 -15.98 -9.07 -8.60
C PRO A 52 -16.81 -7.91 -9.12
N GLU A 53 -17.76 -7.41 -8.32
CA GLU A 53 -18.71 -6.39 -8.73
C GLU A 53 -18.28 -4.96 -8.33
N VAL A 54 -17.23 -4.84 -7.54
CA VAL A 54 -16.77 -3.59 -6.93
C VAL A 54 -15.60 -3.01 -7.71
N GLU A 55 -15.64 -1.70 -7.94
CA GLU A 55 -14.49 -0.88 -8.31
C GLU A 55 -14.05 -0.10 -7.10
N LEU A 56 -12.81 -0.28 -6.67
CA LEU A 56 -12.20 0.69 -5.76
C LEU A 56 -11.55 1.77 -6.60
N ARG A 57 -11.71 3.03 -6.22
CA ARG A 57 -11.12 4.20 -6.86
C ARG A 57 -10.51 5.12 -5.82
N ASN A 58 -9.36 5.68 -6.15
CA ASN A 58 -8.64 6.64 -5.33
C ASN A 58 -8.47 6.16 -3.89
N LEU A 59 -8.00 4.92 -3.72
CA LEU A 59 -7.58 4.46 -2.39
C LEU A 59 -6.31 5.22 -2.06
N THR A 60 -6.39 6.19 -1.15
CA THR A 60 -5.29 7.01 -0.69
C THR A 60 -4.95 6.62 0.75
N ILE A 61 -3.68 6.32 0.98
CA ILE A 61 -3.14 6.01 2.31
C ILE A 61 -2.60 7.31 2.91
N LEU A 62 -3.14 7.67 4.07
CA LEU A 62 -2.87 8.92 4.77
C LEU A 62 -1.97 8.69 5.99
N ALA A 63 -2.10 7.53 6.64
CA ALA A 63 -1.33 7.16 7.82
C ALA A 63 -1.16 5.64 7.92
N PRO A 64 -0.01 5.13 8.39
CA PRO A 64 0.18 3.70 8.65
C PRO A 64 -0.70 3.25 9.83
N LEU A 65 -1.32 2.06 9.70
CA LEU A 65 -1.96 1.38 10.81
C LEU A 65 -0.89 0.54 11.54
N VAL A 66 -0.52 0.98 12.74
CA VAL A 66 0.55 0.38 13.55
C VAL A 66 -0.03 -0.19 14.84
N ALA A 67 0.36 -1.42 15.18
CA ALA A 67 0.06 -2.04 16.46
C ALA A 67 1.36 -2.63 17.05
N GLY A 68 1.74 -2.16 18.23
CA GLY A 68 2.86 -2.68 19.00
C GLY A 68 2.47 -3.89 19.87
N PRO A 69 3.46 -4.56 20.48
CA PRO A 69 3.21 -5.69 21.39
C PRO A 69 2.25 -5.30 22.52
N GLY A 70 1.18 -6.09 22.71
CA GLY A 70 0.16 -5.84 23.73
C GLY A 70 -0.78 -4.67 23.43
N GLU A 71 -0.60 -3.95 22.32
CA GLU A 71 -1.53 -2.89 21.92
C GLU A 71 -2.77 -3.47 21.24
N ALA A 72 -3.95 -2.99 21.64
CA ALA A 72 -5.21 -3.22 20.96
C ALA A 72 -5.62 -1.94 20.23
N VAL A 73 -5.60 -1.98 18.90
CA VAL A 73 -5.95 -0.84 18.05
C VAL A 73 -7.35 -1.05 17.49
N LEU A 74 -8.31 -0.27 17.99
CA LEU A 74 -9.69 -0.33 17.52
C LEU A 74 -9.76 0.28 16.13
N THR A 75 -9.95 -0.55 15.10
CA THR A 75 -9.97 -0.14 13.70
C THR A 75 -11.41 -0.15 13.19
N THR A 76 -11.82 0.96 12.59
CA THR A 76 -13.17 1.16 12.06
C THR A 76 -13.12 1.40 10.56
N VAL A 77 -13.93 0.67 9.81
CA VAL A 77 -14.17 0.89 8.38
C VAL A 77 -15.61 1.38 8.22
N GLU A 78 -15.77 2.63 7.79
CA GLU A 78 -17.08 3.25 7.61
C GLU A 78 -17.28 3.68 6.16
N GLY A 79 -18.38 3.26 5.54
CA GLY A 79 -18.79 3.66 4.21
C GLY A 79 -20.04 4.54 4.24
N ARG A 80 -19.96 5.74 3.65
CA ARG A 80 -21.07 6.68 3.47
C ARG A 80 -21.37 6.88 1.98
N PRO A 81 -22.59 7.25 1.57
CA PRO A 81 -22.88 7.59 0.18
C PRO A 81 -21.91 8.61 -0.39
N ALA A 82 -21.35 8.34 -1.58
CA ALA A 82 -20.49 9.28 -2.29
C ALA A 82 -21.29 10.18 -3.24
N THR A 83 -20.86 11.44 -3.38
CA THR A 83 -21.32 12.34 -4.43
C THR A 83 -20.91 11.76 -5.79
N GLY A 84 -21.87 11.22 -6.55
CA GLY A 84 -21.61 10.48 -7.79
C GLY A 84 -21.96 8.99 -7.75
N GLY A 85 -22.51 8.51 -6.62
CA GLY A 85 -22.96 7.12 -6.44
C GLY A 85 -21.88 6.21 -5.88
N GLY A 86 -22.30 5.11 -5.25
CA GLY A 86 -21.41 4.23 -4.49
C GLY A 86 -21.11 4.81 -3.10
N TRP A 87 -19.95 4.46 -2.54
CA TRP A 87 -19.55 4.82 -1.19
C TRP A 87 -18.22 5.55 -1.15
N ARG A 88 -18.10 6.54 -0.26
CA ARG A 88 -16.83 7.00 0.28
C ARG A 88 -16.58 6.22 1.56
N ILE A 89 -15.48 5.48 1.59
CA ILE A 89 -15.10 4.60 2.69
C ILE A 89 -13.86 5.17 3.36
N GLU A 90 -13.89 5.22 4.69
CA GLU A 90 -12.80 5.69 5.52
C GLU A 90 -12.38 4.59 6.49
N VAL A 91 -11.07 4.32 6.54
CA VAL A 91 -10.45 3.43 7.52
C VAL A 91 -9.82 4.31 8.60
N ARG A 92 -10.33 4.20 9.82
CA ARG A 92 -9.87 4.95 10.99
C ARG A 92 -9.42 4.01 12.08
N SER A 93 -8.57 4.47 12.99
CA SER A 93 -8.35 3.72 14.22
C SER A 93 -8.13 4.60 15.43
N ARG A 94 -8.40 4.02 16.59
CA ARG A 94 -8.27 4.65 17.90
C ARG A 94 -7.66 3.66 18.89
N ARG A 95 -6.69 4.12 19.67
CA ARG A 95 -6.16 3.40 20.83
C ARG A 95 -6.89 3.84 22.10
N PRO A 96 -6.91 3.05 23.17
CA PRO A 96 -7.57 3.45 24.43
C PRO A 96 -7.14 4.82 24.97
N GLN A 97 -5.89 5.23 24.71
CA GLN A 97 -5.32 6.50 25.13
C GLN A 97 -5.53 7.66 24.14
N ASP A 98 -6.04 7.41 22.93
CA ASP A 98 -6.21 8.44 21.90
C ASP A 98 -7.50 9.24 22.15
N THR A 99 -7.44 10.57 22.02
CA THR A 99 -8.63 11.44 22.09
C THR A 99 -9.41 11.45 20.78
N ASP A 100 -8.69 11.38 19.67
CA ASP A 100 -9.22 11.51 18.31
C ASP A 100 -8.90 10.26 17.48
N ASP A 101 -9.71 10.03 16.44
CA ASP A 101 -9.42 8.98 15.46
C ASP A 101 -8.24 9.39 14.56
N VAL A 102 -7.38 8.43 14.24
CA VAL A 102 -6.43 8.57 13.15
C VAL A 102 -7.06 8.04 11.87
N LEU A 103 -7.13 8.88 10.84
CA LEU A 103 -7.56 8.49 9.51
C LEU A 103 -6.39 7.85 8.74
N HIS A 104 -6.54 6.58 8.40
CA HIS A 104 -5.50 5.77 7.76
C HIS A 104 -5.63 5.72 6.25
N ALA A 105 -6.84 5.50 5.75
CA ALA A 105 -7.09 5.40 4.32
C ALA A 105 -8.46 5.93 3.97
N VAL A 106 -8.59 6.43 2.74
CA VAL A 106 -9.87 6.80 2.14
C VAL A 106 -9.94 6.19 0.75
N VAL A 107 -11.10 5.65 0.39
CA VAL A 107 -11.36 5.09 -0.94
C VAL A 107 -12.80 5.37 -1.35
N THR A 108 -13.03 5.45 -2.66
CA THR A 108 -14.39 5.42 -3.21
C THR A 108 -14.68 4.06 -3.83
N ALA A 109 -15.79 3.45 -3.49
CA ALA A 109 -16.22 2.15 -4.01
C ALA A 109 -17.46 2.31 -4.88
N HIS A 110 -17.44 1.74 -6.08
CA HIS A 110 -18.56 1.78 -7.02
C HIS A 110 -18.98 0.37 -7.42
N HIS A 111 -20.29 0.10 -7.35
CA HIS A 111 -20.85 -1.09 -7.97
C HIS A 111 -20.90 -0.92 -9.49
N ARG A 112 -20.36 -1.89 -10.22
CA ARG A 112 -20.20 -1.80 -11.68
C ARG A 112 -20.46 -3.13 -12.38
N GLY A 113 -21.09 -4.09 -11.69
CA GLY A 113 -21.26 -5.46 -12.15
C GLY A 113 -19.93 -6.23 -12.23
N PRO A 114 -19.99 -7.56 -12.48
CA PRO A 114 -18.81 -8.41 -12.55
C PRO A 114 -17.85 -7.96 -13.64
N VAL A 115 -16.56 -7.84 -13.31
CA VAL A 115 -15.49 -7.65 -14.31
C VAL A 115 -15.07 -9.00 -14.89
N ALA A 116 -14.83 -9.03 -16.20
CA ALA A 116 -14.23 -10.17 -16.88
C ALA A 116 -13.00 -9.68 -17.67
N PHE A 117 -11.87 -10.34 -17.45
CA PHE A 117 -10.65 -10.11 -18.22
C PHE A 117 -10.50 -11.22 -19.26
N THR A 118 -10.02 -10.87 -20.44
CA THR A 118 -9.79 -11.83 -21.55
C THR A 118 -8.31 -12.10 -21.78
N GLU A 119 -7.46 -11.26 -21.21
CA GLU A 119 -6.02 -11.32 -21.33
C GLU A 119 -5.45 -12.53 -20.60
N ARG A 120 -4.45 -13.15 -21.22
CA ARG A 120 -3.69 -14.25 -20.63
C ARG A 120 -2.19 -13.99 -20.72
N LEU A 121 -1.49 -14.39 -19.68
CA LEU A 121 -0.05 -14.44 -19.65
C LEU A 121 0.42 -15.77 -20.26
N PRO A 122 1.25 -15.76 -21.32
CA PRO A 122 1.79 -17.00 -21.90
C PRO A 122 2.75 -17.68 -20.92
N LEU A 123 2.51 -18.96 -20.64
CA LEU A 123 3.34 -19.81 -19.79
C LEU A 123 3.87 -21.02 -20.58
N PRO A 124 5.13 -21.46 -20.39
CA PRO A 124 6.13 -20.85 -19.51
C PRO A 124 6.65 -19.52 -20.07
N LEU A 125 7.08 -18.63 -19.17
CA LEU A 125 7.60 -17.30 -19.55
C LEU A 125 8.78 -17.42 -20.51
N GLN A 126 8.74 -16.64 -21.59
CA GLN A 126 9.81 -16.55 -22.60
C GLN A 126 10.46 -15.18 -22.60
N GLY A 127 11.66 -15.08 -23.17
CA GLY A 127 12.36 -13.80 -23.37
C GLY A 127 12.91 -13.17 -22.08
N VAL A 128 13.16 -13.98 -21.06
CA VAL A 128 13.74 -13.54 -19.79
C VAL A 128 15.22 -13.19 -19.98
N THR A 129 15.59 -11.94 -19.70
CA THR A 129 16.96 -11.44 -19.81
C THR A 129 17.70 -11.49 -18.47
N ARG A 130 16.97 -11.40 -17.36
CA ARG A 130 17.50 -11.51 -16.00
C ARG A 130 16.45 -12.10 -15.08
N ARG A 131 16.90 -12.81 -14.04
CA ARG A 131 16.05 -13.29 -12.95
C ARG A 131 16.60 -12.77 -11.62
N THR A 132 15.70 -12.32 -10.73
CA THR A 132 16.03 -11.93 -9.36
C THR A 132 15.08 -12.63 -8.41
N THR A 133 15.62 -13.36 -7.45
CA THR A 133 14.84 -14.14 -6.48
C THR A 133 14.15 -13.22 -5.47
N MET A 134 13.05 -13.69 -4.89
CA MET A 134 12.40 -12.96 -3.79
C MET A 134 13.32 -12.81 -2.57
N ASP A 135 14.20 -13.79 -2.29
CA ASP A 135 15.17 -13.69 -1.19
C ASP A 135 16.21 -12.58 -1.41
N GLU A 136 16.65 -12.34 -2.65
CA GLU A 136 17.51 -11.19 -2.98
C GLU A 136 16.76 -9.87 -2.76
N ILE A 137 15.49 -9.79 -3.20
CA ILE A 137 14.63 -8.61 -2.99
C ILE A 137 14.41 -8.33 -1.51
N TYR A 138 14.08 -9.36 -0.71
CA TYR A 138 13.94 -9.21 0.74
C TYR A 138 15.26 -8.86 1.42
N THR A 139 16.39 -9.30 0.87
CA THR A 139 17.71 -8.90 1.37
C THR A 139 17.98 -7.43 1.13
N TRP A 140 17.70 -6.95 -0.07
CA TRP A 140 17.76 -5.53 -0.39
C TRP A 140 16.82 -4.70 0.50
N CYS A 141 15.58 -5.16 0.74
CA CYS A 141 14.63 -4.43 1.59
C CYS A 141 15.16 -4.18 3.02
N ARG A 142 15.95 -5.11 3.57
CA ARG A 142 16.54 -4.96 4.92
C ARG A 142 17.57 -3.83 4.99
N GLU A 143 18.21 -3.48 3.89
CA GLU A 143 19.12 -2.32 3.80
C GLU A 143 18.37 -0.99 4.01
N TYR A 144 17.04 -1.01 3.81
CA TYR A 144 16.13 0.12 3.97
C TYR A 144 15.16 -0.05 5.14
N GLU A 145 15.52 -0.89 6.11
CA GLU A 145 14.74 -1.18 7.32
C GLU A 145 13.31 -1.69 7.06
N LEU A 146 13.10 -2.35 5.92
CA LEU A 146 11.86 -3.06 5.59
C LEU A 146 12.08 -4.57 5.72
N PHE A 147 11.44 -5.17 6.73
CA PHE A 147 11.58 -6.58 7.06
C PHE A 147 10.27 -7.32 6.79
N HIS A 148 10.39 -8.44 6.07
CA HIS A 148 9.31 -9.36 5.77
C HIS A 148 9.53 -10.71 6.46
N SER A 149 8.50 -11.25 7.11
CA SER A 149 8.53 -12.54 7.78
C SER A 149 7.16 -13.24 7.76
N GLY A 150 7.12 -14.53 8.11
CA GLY A 150 5.89 -15.33 8.15
C GLY A 150 5.09 -15.23 6.84
N LEU A 151 3.80 -14.93 6.95
CA LEU A 151 2.87 -14.80 5.82
C LEU A 151 3.35 -13.79 4.76
N MET A 152 4.12 -12.77 5.16
CA MET A 152 4.57 -11.69 4.29
C MET A 152 5.89 -11.98 3.56
N LYS A 153 6.51 -13.14 3.81
CA LYS A 153 7.74 -13.58 3.13
C LYS A 153 7.44 -14.75 2.19
N LEU A 154 7.33 -14.46 0.89
CA LEU A 154 6.94 -15.43 -0.14
C LEU A 154 8.15 -16.04 -0.86
N GLY A 155 7.93 -17.20 -1.46
CA GLY A 155 8.85 -17.77 -2.45
C GLY A 155 8.63 -17.16 -3.83
N GLY A 156 9.60 -17.36 -4.72
CA GLY A 156 9.46 -17.01 -6.13
C GLY A 156 10.61 -16.18 -6.69
N ALA A 157 10.36 -15.57 -7.85
CA ALA A 157 11.33 -14.72 -8.52
C ALA A 157 10.66 -13.71 -9.45
N VAL A 158 11.36 -12.61 -9.69
CA VAL A 158 11.06 -11.63 -10.73
C VAL A 158 11.84 -11.99 -11.99
N HIS A 159 11.10 -12.14 -13.08
CA HIS A 159 11.60 -12.36 -14.42
C HIS A 159 11.61 -11.03 -15.17
N HIS A 160 12.78 -10.58 -15.57
CA HIS A 160 12.95 -9.35 -16.31
C HIS A 160 12.93 -9.58 -17.80
N ARG A 161 12.14 -8.78 -18.53
CA ARG A 161 12.04 -8.80 -19.98
C ARG A 161 12.12 -7.36 -20.51
N PRO A 162 12.44 -7.16 -21.80
CA PRO A 162 12.51 -5.81 -22.36
C PRO A 162 11.21 -5.00 -22.23
N GLY A 163 10.04 -5.66 -22.25
CA GLY A 163 8.74 -5.00 -22.21
C GLY A 163 8.05 -4.96 -20.84
N ASP A 164 8.50 -5.76 -19.87
CA ASP A 164 7.85 -5.87 -18.55
C ASP A 164 8.71 -6.63 -17.54
N TRP A 165 8.27 -6.57 -16.28
CA TRP A 165 8.75 -7.41 -15.19
C TRP A 165 7.62 -8.26 -14.67
N ILE A 166 7.89 -9.54 -14.43
CA ILE A 166 6.90 -10.49 -13.94
C ILE A 166 7.40 -11.17 -12.68
N ALA A 167 6.75 -10.91 -11.55
CA ALA A 167 6.93 -11.68 -10.33
C ALA A 167 6.11 -12.97 -10.43
N GLU A 168 6.80 -14.11 -10.44
CA GLU A 168 6.21 -15.43 -10.19
C GLU A 168 6.30 -15.69 -8.68
N LEU A 169 5.16 -15.83 -8.02
CA LEU A 169 5.06 -15.82 -6.56
C LEU A 169 4.32 -17.04 -6.05
N GLU A 170 4.77 -17.55 -4.91
CA GLU A 170 4.14 -18.69 -4.24
C GLU A 170 4.17 -18.50 -2.73
N LEU A 171 3.04 -18.78 -2.08
CA LEU A 171 2.97 -18.82 -0.62
C LEU A 171 3.83 -19.97 -0.08
N ALA A 172 4.47 -19.75 1.08
CA ALA A 172 5.16 -20.82 1.79
C ALA A 172 4.17 -21.97 2.10
N PRO A 173 4.61 -23.24 2.06
CA PRO A 173 3.73 -24.40 2.27
C PRO A 173 2.85 -24.31 3.52
N GLU A 174 3.39 -23.81 4.62
CA GLU A 174 2.69 -23.60 5.90
C GLU A 174 1.57 -22.55 5.84
N HIS A 175 1.55 -21.71 4.80
CA HIS A 175 0.57 -20.64 4.60
C HIS A 175 -0.40 -20.92 3.45
N GLN A 176 -0.29 -22.04 2.74
CA GLN A 176 -1.18 -22.39 1.63
C GLN A 176 -2.67 -22.48 2.03
N SER A 177 -2.96 -22.85 3.29
CA SER A 177 -4.32 -22.89 3.83
C SER A 177 -4.94 -21.50 4.08
N SER A 178 -4.14 -20.43 4.04
CA SER A 178 -4.61 -19.05 4.28
C SER A 178 -5.23 -18.38 3.07
N THR A 179 -5.18 -19.02 1.89
CA THR A 179 -5.70 -18.47 0.63
C THR A 179 -7.18 -18.06 0.71
N GLY A 180 -8.00 -18.79 1.47
CA GLY A 180 -9.41 -18.47 1.69
C GLY A 180 -9.70 -17.44 2.79
N ALA A 181 -8.67 -16.98 3.53
CA ALA A 181 -8.83 -15.98 4.59
C ALA A 181 -8.90 -14.54 4.07
N PHE A 182 -8.57 -14.34 2.79
CA PHE A 182 -8.54 -13.03 2.12
C PHE A 182 -9.33 -13.11 0.81
N LEU A 183 -9.96 -12.01 0.40
CA LEU A 183 -10.58 -11.94 -0.93
C LEU A 183 -9.52 -11.71 -2.00
N PHE A 184 -8.54 -10.85 -1.69
CA PHE A 184 -7.37 -10.61 -2.53
C PHE A 184 -6.11 -10.61 -1.65
N HIS A 185 -5.33 -11.68 -1.74
CA HIS A 185 -4.29 -11.99 -0.76
C HIS A 185 -3.22 -10.87 -0.62
N PRO A 186 -3.15 -10.16 0.53
CA PRO A 186 -2.28 -8.98 0.66
C PRO A 186 -0.79 -9.30 0.51
N ALA A 187 -0.33 -10.47 0.99
CA ALA A 187 1.08 -10.84 0.87
C ALA A 187 1.54 -11.09 -0.59
N LEU A 188 0.70 -11.74 -1.41
CA LEU A 188 0.96 -11.92 -2.85
C LEU A 188 0.93 -10.56 -3.59
N PHE A 189 0.01 -9.68 -3.21
CA PHE A 189 -0.04 -8.32 -3.76
C PHE A 189 1.23 -7.54 -3.39
N GLU A 190 1.61 -7.49 -2.11
CA GLU A 190 2.81 -6.79 -1.64
C GLU A 190 4.06 -7.31 -2.36
N ALA A 191 4.27 -8.63 -2.41
CA ALA A 191 5.41 -9.23 -3.11
C ALA A 191 5.41 -8.92 -4.61
N GLY A 192 4.24 -8.84 -5.24
CA GLY A 192 4.10 -8.40 -6.62
C GLY A 192 4.53 -6.94 -6.84
N LEU A 193 4.16 -6.05 -5.92
CA LEU A 193 4.60 -4.65 -5.94
C LEU A 193 6.10 -4.52 -5.68
N LEU A 194 6.66 -5.29 -4.74
CA LEU A 194 8.11 -5.34 -4.54
C LEU A 194 8.80 -5.80 -5.82
N GLY A 195 8.27 -6.83 -6.48
CA GLY A 195 8.82 -7.30 -7.74
C GLY A 195 8.82 -6.26 -8.86
N GLY A 196 7.81 -5.39 -8.92
CA GLY A 196 7.74 -4.29 -9.88
C GLY A 196 8.53 -3.03 -9.50
N GLY A 197 8.53 -2.64 -8.23
CA GLY A 197 9.07 -1.36 -7.74
C GLY A 197 10.49 -1.47 -7.16
N VAL A 198 10.79 -2.52 -6.40
CA VAL A 198 12.12 -2.73 -5.81
C VAL A 198 13.10 -3.25 -6.84
N ALA A 199 12.67 -4.16 -7.73
CA ALA A 199 13.55 -4.64 -8.79
C ALA A 199 13.97 -3.51 -9.74
N LEU A 200 13.11 -2.49 -9.94
CA LEU A 200 13.46 -1.27 -10.65
C LEU A 200 14.56 -0.48 -9.91
N GLY A 201 14.48 -0.35 -8.59
CA GLY A 201 15.49 0.29 -7.75
C GLY A 201 16.84 -0.44 -7.75
N MET A 202 16.83 -1.78 -7.67
CA MET A 202 18.03 -2.62 -7.79
C MET A 202 18.70 -2.55 -9.17
N LEU A 203 17.94 -2.23 -10.22
CA LEU A 203 18.44 -2.15 -11.60
C LEU A 203 19.03 -0.77 -11.97
N HIS A 204 18.56 0.30 -11.35
CA HIS A 204 18.91 1.69 -11.73
C HIS A 204 19.77 2.36 -10.65
N GLY A 205 20.84 1.70 -10.22
CA GLY A 205 21.67 2.04 -9.06
C GLY A 205 21.90 3.54 -8.80
N ASP A 206 21.85 3.88 -7.51
CA ASP A 206 22.43 5.02 -6.78
C ASP A 206 22.32 6.47 -7.27
N ASN A 207 21.81 6.77 -8.47
CA ASN A 207 21.82 8.17 -8.95
C ASN A 207 20.91 9.13 -8.16
N ASP A 208 19.88 8.64 -7.46
CA ASP A 208 18.92 9.48 -6.73
C ASP A 208 19.01 9.32 -5.20
N GLY A 209 20.03 8.63 -4.69
CA GLY A 209 20.21 8.33 -3.26
C GLY A 209 19.31 7.22 -2.69
N PRO A 210 19.61 6.73 -1.48
CA PRO A 210 18.86 5.66 -0.82
C PRO A 210 17.44 6.11 -0.47
N GLY A 211 16.44 5.23 -0.60
CA GLY A 211 15.11 5.50 -0.07
C GLY A 211 14.10 4.38 -0.27
N LEU A 212 13.35 4.09 0.80
CA LEU A 212 12.22 3.17 0.77
C LEU A 212 11.01 3.84 0.11
N TYR A 213 10.34 3.16 -0.80
CA TYR A 213 9.07 3.64 -1.37
C TYR A 213 7.91 2.89 -0.75
N LEU A 214 6.97 3.62 -0.15
CA LEU A 214 5.76 3.05 0.44
C LEU A 214 4.53 3.36 -0.40
N PRO A 215 3.55 2.43 -0.49
CA PRO A 215 2.26 2.71 -1.11
C PRO A 215 1.64 4.01 -0.61
N LEU A 216 1.27 4.89 -1.55
CA LEU A 216 0.57 6.14 -1.28
C LEU A 216 -0.86 6.10 -1.82
N MET A 217 -1.05 5.60 -3.04
CA MET A 217 -2.35 5.66 -3.70
C MET A 217 -2.53 4.57 -4.77
N PHE A 218 -3.77 4.09 -4.90
CA PHE A 218 -4.24 3.25 -6.00
C PHE A 218 -5.39 3.97 -6.68
N ASP A 219 -5.24 4.32 -7.96
CA ASP A 219 -6.26 5.09 -8.69
C ASP A 219 -7.56 4.30 -8.90
N ARG A 220 -7.41 3.00 -9.13
CA ARG A 220 -8.44 2.07 -9.56
C ARG A 220 -7.93 0.68 -9.27
N PHE A 221 -8.75 -0.13 -8.62
CA PHE A 221 -8.53 -1.55 -8.44
C PHE A 221 -9.77 -2.34 -8.85
N ARG A 222 -9.53 -3.43 -9.57
CA ARG A 222 -10.55 -4.39 -10.02
C ARG A 222 -10.01 -5.80 -9.93
N ALA A 223 -10.84 -6.72 -9.45
CA ALA A 223 -10.52 -8.14 -9.46
C ALA A 223 -11.76 -8.93 -9.87
N ALA A 224 -11.59 -9.87 -10.81
CA ALA A 224 -12.59 -10.86 -11.20
C ALA A 224 -12.60 -12.08 -10.25
N GLY A 225 -11.50 -12.32 -9.56
CA GLY A 225 -11.31 -13.49 -8.68
C GLY A 225 -10.08 -13.38 -7.78
N PRO A 226 -9.86 -14.36 -6.91
CA PRO A 226 -8.72 -14.40 -5.98
C PRO A 226 -7.40 -14.73 -6.71
N LEU A 227 -6.27 -14.48 -6.05
CA LEU A 227 -4.93 -14.84 -6.56
C LEU A 227 -4.57 -16.31 -6.36
N GLY A 228 -5.22 -17.02 -5.43
CA GLY A 228 -4.83 -18.38 -5.04
C GLY A 228 -3.56 -18.41 -4.19
N GLY A 229 -2.85 -19.55 -4.19
CA GLY A 229 -1.60 -19.76 -3.47
C GLY A 229 -0.33 -19.54 -4.31
N ARG A 230 -0.50 -19.46 -5.63
CA ARG A 230 0.54 -19.17 -6.62
C ARG A 230 -0.04 -18.27 -7.71
N CYS A 231 0.69 -17.22 -8.07
CA CYS A 231 0.23 -16.24 -9.05
C CYS A 231 1.39 -15.60 -9.81
N TYR A 232 1.04 -14.82 -10.83
CA TYR A 232 1.98 -13.97 -11.55
C TYR A 232 1.53 -12.51 -11.47
N VAL A 233 2.46 -11.61 -11.18
CA VAL A 233 2.20 -10.17 -11.13
C VAL A 233 3.09 -9.48 -12.16
N ARG A 234 2.48 -8.75 -13.09
CA ARG A 234 3.17 -8.11 -14.21
C ARG A 234 3.12 -6.60 -14.06
N VAL A 235 4.27 -5.97 -14.28
CA VAL A 235 4.41 -4.52 -14.43
C VAL A 235 4.93 -4.23 -15.84
N PRO A 236 4.11 -3.63 -16.73
CA PRO A 236 4.57 -3.16 -18.03
C PRO A 236 5.65 -2.09 -17.87
N ALA A 237 6.79 -2.25 -18.55
CA ALA A 237 7.93 -1.34 -18.39
C ALA A 237 7.59 0.09 -18.85
N ASP A 238 6.75 0.23 -19.86
CA ASP A 238 6.27 1.51 -20.40
C ASP A 238 5.24 2.22 -19.51
N SER A 239 4.70 1.56 -18.48
CA SER A 239 3.83 2.16 -17.47
C SER A 239 4.61 2.89 -16.37
N VAL A 240 5.90 2.58 -16.24
CA VAL A 240 6.71 3.01 -15.09
C VAL A 240 7.14 4.45 -15.28
N ARG A 241 6.82 5.29 -14.30
CA ARG A 241 7.29 6.67 -14.22
C ARG A 241 7.89 6.88 -12.85
N ARG A 242 9.04 7.53 -12.79
CA ARG A 242 9.74 7.86 -11.56
C ARG A 242 10.16 9.31 -11.58
N ASP A 243 9.94 9.99 -10.46
CA ASP A 243 10.53 11.28 -10.13
C ASP A 243 11.24 11.15 -8.77
N ASP A 244 11.74 12.28 -8.24
CA ASP A 244 12.54 12.30 -7.00
C ASP A 244 11.77 11.81 -5.75
N GLU A 245 10.44 11.90 -5.78
CA GLU A 245 9.53 11.63 -4.65
C GLU A 245 8.64 10.42 -4.89
N LEU A 246 8.25 10.15 -6.13
CA LEU A 246 7.16 9.25 -6.48
C LEU A 246 7.56 8.24 -7.55
N ILE A 247 7.12 7.00 -7.35
CA ILE A 247 7.05 5.99 -8.39
C ILE A 247 5.59 5.78 -8.77
N ARG A 248 5.31 5.68 -10.06
CA ARG A 248 4.00 5.39 -10.65
C ARG A 248 4.13 4.22 -11.60
N LEU A 249 3.19 3.28 -11.54
CA LEU A 249 3.18 2.10 -12.41
C LEU A 249 1.77 1.49 -12.51
N VAL A 250 1.53 0.71 -13.55
CA VAL A 250 0.36 -0.17 -13.70
C VAL A 250 0.72 -1.55 -13.13
N VAL A 251 -0.26 -2.26 -12.58
CA VAL A 251 -0.05 -3.64 -12.11
C VAL A 251 -1.14 -4.55 -12.65
N GLU A 252 -0.75 -5.68 -13.22
CA GLU A 252 -1.66 -6.72 -13.69
C GLU A 252 -1.42 -8.00 -12.90
N PHE A 253 -2.48 -8.71 -12.55
CA PHE A 253 -2.40 -9.94 -11.77
C PHE A 253 -3.00 -11.10 -12.54
N TYR A 254 -2.31 -12.23 -12.52
CA TYR A 254 -2.69 -13.45 -13.18
C TYR A 254 -2.65 -14.62 -12.19
N ASP A 255 -3.60 -15.53 -12.33
CA ASP A 255 -3.60 -16.78 -11.55
C ASP A 255 -2.50 -17.76 -12.01
N GLU A 256 -2.41 -18.92 -11.35
CA GLU A 256 -1.44 -19.97 -11.70
C GLU A 256 -1.57 -20.47 -13.16
N ALA A 257 -2.77 -20.40 -13.74
CA ALA A 257 -3.00 -20.78 -15.14
C ALA A 257 -2.61 -19.68 -16.13
N GLY A 258 -2.21 -18.49 -15.65
CA GLY A 258 -1.90 -17.33 -16.46
C GLY A 258 -3.15 -16.56 -16.92
N GLN A 259 -4.31 -16.76 -16.32
CA GLN A 259 -5.51 -15.96 -16.61
C GLN A 259 -5.43 -14.65 -15.83
N LYS A 260 -5.65 -13.50 -16.48
CA LYS A 260 -5.73 -12.21 -15.76
C LYS A 260 -6.93 -12.22 -14.82
N VAL A 261 -6.70 -11.93 -13.55
CA VAL A 261 -7.71 -11.93 -12.49
C VAL A 261 -7.88 -10.57 -11.83
N ALA A 262 -6.91 -9.66 -11.93
CA ALA A 262 -7.04 -8.31 -11.38
C ALA A 262 -6.12 -7.31 -12.08
N GLU A 263 -6.39 -6.03 -11.84
CA GLU A 263 -5.53 -4.92 -12.25
C GLU A 263 -5.59 -3.75 -11.25
N VAL A 264 -4.47 -3.04 -11.16
CA VAL A 264 -4.39 -1.67 -10.63
C VAL A 264 -4.10 -0.75 -11.80
N GLY A 265 -4.95 0.26 -12.03
CA GLY A 265 -4.79 1.20 -13.13
C GLY A 265 -3.49 2.00 -13.01
N GLN A 266 -3.30 2.68 -11.89
CA GLN A 266 -2.09 3.38 -11.52
C GLN A 266 -1.90 3.24 -10.01
N PHE A 267 -0.80 2.60 -9.65
CA PHE A 267 -0.22 2.59 -8.33
C PHE A 267 0.73 3.77 -8.18
N VAL A 268 0.71 4.41 -7.03
CA VAL A 268 1.63 5.48 -6.64
C VAL A 268 2.31 5.08 -5.33
N ALA A 269 3.64 5.08 -5.32
CA ALA A 269 4.43 4.94 -4.10
C ALA A 269 5.25 6.21 -3.85
N LYS A 270 5.39 6.57 -2.58
CA LYS A 270 6.16 7.74 -2.15
C LYS A 270 7.44 7.32 -1.44
N ARG A 271 8.53 8.00 -1.77
CA ARG A 271 9.82 7.87 -1.10
C ARG A 271 9.72 8.38 0.34
N ILE A 272 10.23 7.57 1.27
CA ILE A 272 10.34 7.90 2.68
C ILE A 272 11.81 8.18 3.00
N ARG A 273 12.08 9.37 3.53
CA ARG A 273 13.44 9.84 3.85
C ARG A 273 13.77 9.82 5.35
N ALA A 274 12.77 9.70 6.23
CA ALA A 274 12.98 9.75 7.68
C ALA A 274 11.91 8.95 8.45
N VAL A 275 12.33 8.31 9.54
CA VAL A 275 11.52 7.50 10.48
C VAL A 275 10.30 8.26 11.02
N GLY A 276 10.43 9.58 11.22
CA GLY A 276 9.36 10.43 11.76
C GLY A 276 8.11 10.54 10.88
N ALA A 277 8.20 10.20 9.59
CA ALA A 277 7.05 10.22 8.67
C ALA A 277 6.03 9.09 8.93
N LEU A 278 6.41 8.06 9.71
CA LEU A 278 5.50 6.98 10.10
C LEU A 278 4.75 7.26 11.41
N ASP A 279 5.10 8.35 12.12
CA ASP A 279 4.47 8.69 13.38
C ASP A 279 3.45 9.82 13.21
N VAL A 280 2.21 9.43 12.91
CA VAL A 280 1.08 10.37 12.82
C VAL A 280 0.45 10.60 14.20
N ARG A 281 0.89 9.85 15.21
CA ARG A 281 0.38 9.89 16.59
C ARG A 281 1.31 10.60 17.58
N GLY A 282 2.43 11.15 17.13
CA GLY A 282 3.34 11.91 17.97
C GLY A 282 3.91 11.08 19.13
N GLY A 283 4.48 9.91 18.86
CA GLY A 283 5.25 9.15 19.84
C GLY A 283 6.73 9.51 19.82
N THR A 284 7.29 9.93 20.96
CA THR A 284 8.75 10.04 21.15
C THR A 284 9.42 8.70 20.79
N PRO A 285 10.47 8.68 19.95
CA PRO A 285 11.23 7.45 19.74
C PRO A 285 11.72 6.90 21.08
N ALA A 286 11.63 5.58 21.27
CA ALA A 286 12.32 4.92 22.38
C ALA A 286 13.80 5.32 22.32
N ALA A 287 14.30 5.93 23.40
CA ALA A 287 15.63 6.51 23.46
C ALA A 287 16.71 5.45 23.15
N SER A 288 17.37 5.57 21.99
CA SER A 288 18.70 5.00 21.80
C SER A 288 19.71 5.81 22.61
N SER A 289 20.59 5.13 23.35
CA SER A 289 21.61 5.70 24.23
C SER A 289 22.37 6.92 23.65
N PRO A 290 22.73 7.91 24.47
CA PRO A 290 23.22 9.20 23.98
C PRO A 290 24.63 9.08 23.37
N VAL A 291 24.72 9.46 22.10
CA VAL A 291 25.97 9.90 21.45
C VAL A 291 26.12 11.40 21.74
N PRO A 292 27.32 11.92 22.08
CA PRO A 292 27.46 13.30 22.55
C PRO A 292 26.99 14.32 21.50
N ALA A 293 26.19 15.28 21.98
CA ALA A 293 25.53 16.30 21.17
C ALA A 293 26.53 17.25 20.50
N SER A 294 26.45 17.35 19.18
CA SER A 294 26.89 18.54 18.45
C SER A 294 25.76 19.58 18.50
N ALA A 295 26.11 20.82 18.79
CA ALA A 295 25.19 21.92 19.08
C ALA A 295 24.16 22.15 17.96
N ALA A 296 22.88 22.19 18.33
CA ALA A 296 21.78 22.55 17.44
C ALA A 296 21.82 24.05 17.11
N ALA A 297 21.72 24.37 15.83
CA ALA A 297 21.46 25.72 15.34
C ALA A 297 19.99 26.10 15.61
N PRO A 298 19.68 27.39 15.86
CA PRO A 298 18.33 27.82 16.18
C PRO A 298 17.39 27.71 14.96
N VAL A 299 16.16 27.27 15.21
CA VAL A 299 15.05 27.36 14.25
C VAL A 299 14.71 28.83 14.08
N VAL A 300 14.99 29.38 12.90
CA VAL A 300 14.60 30.75 12.54
C VAL A 300 13.19 30.68 11.98
N ASP A 301 12.23 31.22 12.73
CA ASP A 301 10.89 31.50 12.23
C ASP A 301 11.00 32.60 11.16
N SER A 302 11.02 32.19 9.89
CA SER A 302 11.22 33.10 8.78
C SER A 302 9.87 33.62 8.30
N PRO A 303 9.55 34.92 8.51
CA PRO A 303 8.29 35.52 8.05
C PRO A 303 8.11 35.43 6.53
N VAL A 304 9.20 35.18 5.79
CA VAL A 304 9.20 34.96 4.34
C VAL A 304 8.51 33.65 3.96
N VAL A 305 8.74 32.56 4.72
CA VAL A 305 8.14 31.25 4.43
C VAL A 305 6.64 31.27 4.70
N SER A 306 6.23 31.92 5.80
CA SER A 306 4.82 32.09 6.17
C SER A 306 4.05 32.98 5.19
N ALA A 307 4.71 33.95 4.55
CA ALA A 307 4.09 34.77 3.50
C ALA A 307 3.86 33.98 2.21
N VAL A 308 4.87 33.20 1.77
CA VAL A 308 4.78 32.36 0.57
C VAL A 308 3.69 31.29 0.71
N LEU A 309 3.54 30.69 1.90
CA LEU A 309 2.49 29.71 2.18
C LEU A 309 1.09 30.32 2.13
N ARG A 310 0.91 31.52 2.70
CA ARG A 310 -0.38 32.24 2.64
C ARG A 310 -0.78 32.63 1.22
N GLU A 311 0.19 33.01 0.39
CA GLU A 311 -0.05 33.32 -1.02
C GLU A 311 -0.46 32.07 -1.83
N LEU A 312 0.22 30.95 -1.62
CA LEU A 312 -0.11 29.66 -2.25
C LEU A 312 -1.50 29.15 -1.86
N VAL A 313 -1.85 29.27 -0.58
CA VAL A 313 -3.16 28.85 -0.06
C VAL A 313 -4.26 29.81 -0.52
N GLY A 314 -4.01 31.12 -0.50
CA GLY A 314 -4.95 32.13 -0.99
C GLY A 314 -5.29 31.93 -2.47
N SER A 315 -4.27 31.68 -3.30
CA SER A 315 -4.43 31.37 -4.73
C SER A 315 -5.31 30.14 -4.97
N ARG A 316 -5.20 29.09 -4.14
CA ARG A 316 -6.05 27.90 -4.26
C ARG A 316 -7.46 28.10 -3.75
N LEU A 317 -7.67 28.98 -2.78
CA LEU A 317 -8.98 29.25 -2.17
C LEU A 317 -9.72 30.41 -2.84
N GLY A 318 -9.09 31.12 -3.79
CA GLY A 318 -9.65 32.34 -4.37
C GLY A 318 -9.73 33.49 -3.37
N MET A 319 -8.86 33.49 -2.36
CA MET A 319 -8.82 34.47 -1.27
C MET A 319 -7.48 35.22 -1.29
N SER A 320 -7.42 36.44 -0.74
CA SER A 320 -6.16 37.16 -0.61
C SER A 320 -5.27 36.53 0.46
N ALA A 321 -3.95 36.67 0.34
CA ALA A 321 -2.97 36.14 1.30
C ALA A 321 -3.14 36.73 2.73
N ASP A 322 -3.80 37.89 2.86
CA ASP A 322 -4.12 38.50 4.15
C ASP A 322 -5.37 37.91 4.81
N ALA A 323 -6.16 37.13 4.06
CA ALA A 323 -7.38 36.47 4.51
C ALA A 323 -7.18 34.95 4.78
N VAL A 324 -5.93 34.47 4.69
CA VAL A 324 -5.48 33.10 5.00
C VAL A 324 -4.62 33.13 6.26
#